data_AF-A0A645HCF2-F1
#
_entry.id   AF-A0A645HCF2-F1
#
_cell.length_a   1.000
_cell.length_b   1.000
_cell.length_c   1.000
_cell.angle_alpha   90.00
_cell.angle_beta   90.00
_cell.angle_gamma   90.00
#
_symmetry.space_group_name_H-M   'P 1'
#
loop_
_entity.id
_entity.type
_entity.pdbx_description
1 polymer ?
#
loop_
_entity_poly.entity_id
_entity_poly.type
_entity_poly.pdbx_seq_one_letter_code
_entity_poly.pdbx_strand_id
1 'polypeptide(L)' 'MAYEKTGMQALFPVYFSRMAGEGASREEYDIACAQNEGNLNQNLETIYRKLSDLEDFLAVLE' A
#
# COMPACT_ATOMS: atom_id res chain seq x y z
N MET A 1 29.39 -0.23 -0.79
CA MET A 1 28.08 -0.10 -0.11
C MET A 1 27.24 -1.29 -0.53
N ALA A 2 27.24 -2.36 0.26
CA ALA A 2 26.39 -3.51 -0.02
C ALA A 2 24.92 -3.05 0.06
N TYR A 3 24.09 -3.49 -0.88
CA TYR A 3 22.65 -3.20 -0.87
C TYR A 3 22.03 -3.92 0.34
N GLU A 4 21.96 -3.24 1.48
CA GLU A 4 21.16 -3.71 2.61
C GLU A 4 19.70 -3.65 2.21
N LYS A 5 18.99 -4.78 2.37
CA LYS A 5 17.54 -4.80 2.22
C LYS A 5 16.98 -3.73 3.16
N THR A 6 16.28 -2.74 2.61
CA THR A 6 15.63 -1.63 3.33
C THR A 6 14.61 -2.05 4.39
N GLY A 7 14.42 -3.37 4.61
CA GLY A 7 13.49 -3.92 5.58
C GLY A 7 12.03 -3.57 5.28
N MET A 8 11.70 -3.16 4.04
CA MET A 8 10.33 -2.80 3.70
C MET A 8 9.39 -3.96 3.98
N GLN A 9 8.39 -3.68 4.82
CA GLN A 9 7.26 -4.57 5.02
C GLN A 9 6.57 -4.79 3.67
N ALA A 10 6.17 -6.03 3.38
CA ALA A 10 5.45 -6.32 2.16
C ALA A 10 4.15 -5.50 2.14
N LEU A 11 3.93 -4.76 1.05
CA LEU A 11 2.71 -4.00 0.85
C LEU A 11 1.53 -4.95 0.61
N PHE A 12 0.35 -4.57 1.11
CA PHE A 12 -0.86 -5.34 0.86
C PHE A 12 -1.26 -5.25 -0.61
N PRO A 13 -1.71 -6.36 -1.22
CA PRO A 13 -2.16 -6.34 -2.60
C PRO A 13 -3.46 -5.54 -2.73
N VAL A 14 -3.59 -4.80 -3.84
CA VAL A 14 -4.78 -4.03 -4.19
C VAL A 14 -5.30 -4.59 -5.51
N TYR A 15 -6.53 -5.11 -5.50
CA TYR A 15 -7.12 -5.78 -6.66
C TYR A 15 -8.28 -4.97 -7.21
N PHE A 16 -8.12 -4.39 -8.40
CA PHE A 16 -9.21 -3.66 -9.05
C PHE A 16 -10.27 -4.61 -9.57
N SER A 17 -11.19 -5.01 -8.69
CA SER A 17 -12.42 -5.70 -9.07
C SER A 17 -13.23 -4.79 -9.97
N ARG A 18 -13.62 -5.28 -11.15
CA ARG A 18 -14.66 -4.63 -11.96
C ARG A 18 -16.01 -5.09 -11.43
N MET A 19 -17.00 -4.20 -11.38
CA MET A 19 -18.39 -4.63 -11.20
C MET A 19 -18.73 -5.46 -12.44
N ALA A 20 -18.70 -6.79 -12.30
CA ALA A 20 -19.10 -7.67 -13.38
C ALA A 20 -20.61 -7.48 -13.63
N GLY A 21 -21.03 -7.57 -14.90
CA GLY A 21 -22.43 -7.38 -15.30
C GLY A 21 -23.39 -8.39 -14.67
N GLU A 22 -24.66 -8.38 -15.11
CA GLU A 22 -25.79 -9.16 -14.56
C GLU A 22 -25.36 -10.52 -13.96
N GLY A 23 -25.37 -10.60 -12.62
CA GLY A 23 -25.01 -11.81 -11.86
C GLY A 23 -23.98 -11.61 -10.75
N ALA A 24 -23.22 -10.51 -10.74
CA ALA A 24 -22.32 -10.19 -9.63
C ALA A 24 -23.06 -9.59 -8.43
N SER A 25 -22.74 -10.04 -7.22
CA SER A 25 -23.26 -9.43 -6.00
C SER A 25 -22.65 -8.05 -5.83
N ARG A 26 -23.49 -7.02 -5.81
CA ARG A 26 -23.07 -5.64 -5.50
C ARG A 26 -22.37 -5.56 -4.14
N GLU A 27 -22.82 -6.37 -3.18
CA GLU A 27 -22.23 -6.46 -1.84
C GLU A 27 -20.78 -6.97 -1.90
N GLU A 28 -20.49 -8.00 -2.70
CA GLU A 28 -19.12 -8.50 -2.87
C GLU A 28 -18.20 -7.45 -3.50
N TYR A 29 -18.72 -6.67 -4.46
CA TYR A 29 -17.98 -5.55 -5.05
C TYR A 29 -17.69 -4.46 -4.02
N ASP A 30 -18.70 -4.07 -3.22
CA ASP A 30 -18.56 -3.03 -2.20
C ASP A 30 -17.55 -3.48 -1.10
N ILE A 31 -17.59 -4.76 -0.68
CA ILE A 31 -16.62 -5.35 0.25
C ILE A 31 -15.20 -5.30 -0.33
N ALA A 32 -15.02 -5.68 -1.59
CA ALA A 32 -13.71 -5.64 -2.24
C ALA A 32 -13.17 -4.21 -2.35
N CYS A 33 -14.03 -3.23 -2.62
CA CYS A 33 -13.65 -1.81 -2.65
C CYS A 33 -13.20 -1.34 -1.26
N ALA A 34 -13.97 -1.63 -0.21
CA ALA A 34 -13.62 -1.26 1.17
C ALA A 34 -12.29 -1.90 1.62
N GLN A 35 -12.04 -3.16 1.24
CA GLN A 35 -10.79 -3.83 1.56
C GLN A 35 -9.59 -3.19 0.83
N ASN A 36 -9.75 -2.84 -0.45
CA ASN A 36 -8.72 -2.13 -1.19
C ASN A 36 -8.41 -0.75 -0.61
N GLU A 37 -9.43 -0.03 -0.18
CA GLU A 37 -9.25 1.28 0.47
C GLU A 37 -8.41 1.14 1.74
N GLY A 38 -8.71 0.15 2.58
CA GLY A 38 -7.90 -0.16 3.77
C GLY A 38 -6.45 -0.51 3.42
N ASN A 39 -6.26 -1.37 2.43
CA ASN A 39 -4.92 -1.76 1.97
C ASN A 39 -4.13 -0.56 1.42
N LEU A 40 -4.77 0.31 0.64
CA LEU A 40 -4.14 1.52 0.09
C LEU A 40 -3.69 2.48 1.19
N ASN A 41 -4.54 2.72 2.19
CA ASN A 41 -4.21 3.59 3.31
C ASN A 41 -2.98 3.06 4.09
N GLN A 42 -2.96 1.76 4.40
CA GLN A 42 -1.83 1.13 5.11
C GLN A 42 -0.55 1.15 4.27
N ASN A 43 -0.66 0.93 2.96
CA ASN A 43 0.49 0.97 2.05
C ASN A 43 1.09 2.38 1.96
N LEU A 44 0.25 3.40 1.79
CA LEU A 44 0.69 4.78 1.70
C LEU A 44 1.33 5.26 3.01
N GLU A 45 0.76 4.89 4.16
CA GLU A 45 1.35 5.19 5.46
C GLU A 45 2.74 4.55 5.60
N THR A 46 2.88 3.29 5.20
CA THR A 46 4.16 2.57 5.22
C THR A 46 5.21 3.26 4.34
N ILE A 47 4.82 3.65 3.12
CA ILE A 47 5.70 4.36 2.18
C ILE A 47 6.09 5.72 2.76
N TYR A 48 5.13 6.49 3.27
CA TYR A 48 5.38 7.80 3.86
C TYR A 48 6.42 7.73 4.98
N ARG A 49 6.24 6.82 5.95
CA ARG A 49 7.20 6.65 7.05
C ARG A 49 8.61 6.32 6.54
N LYS A 50 8.71 5.47 5.51
CA LYS A 50 10.01 5.14 4.91
C LYS A 50 10.65 6.31 4.17
N LEU A 51 9.86 7.18 3.54
CA LEU A 51 10.39 8.39 2.95
C LEU A 51 10.92 9.33 4.03
N SER A 52 10.17 9.53 5.12
CA SER A 52 10.63 10.34 6.26
C SER A 52 11.90 9.78 6.90
N ASP A 53 11.99 8.45 7.14
CA ASP A 53 13.21 7.81 7.66
C ASP A 53 14.44 8.10 6.78
N LEU A 54 14.25 8.10 5.45
CA LEU A 54 15.32 8.37 4.49
C LEU A 54 15.71 9.86 4.45
N GLU A 55 14.73 10.76 4.52
CA GLU A 55 14.96 12.19 4.62
C GLU A 55 15.76 12.54 5.87
N ASP A 56 15.37 12.01 7.03
CA ASP A 56 16.08 12.20 8.30
C ASP A 56 17.53 11.67 8.22
N PHE A 57 17.73 10.48 7.63
CA PHE A 57 19.06 9.92 7.46
C PHE A 57 19.97 10.77 6.56
N LEU A 58 19.44 11.28 5.45
CA LEU A 58 20.19 12.14 4.54
C LEU A 58 20.53 13.48 5.17
N ALA A 59 19.61 14.06 5.96
CA ALA A 59 19.86 15.31 6.67
C ALA A 59 20.99 15.23 7.71
N VAL A 60 21.28 14.03 8.24
CA VAL A 60 22.41 13.79 9.16
C VAL A 60 23.75 13.67 8.42
N LEU A 61 23.74 13.36 7.13
CA LEU A 61 24.95 13.16 6.32
C LEU A 61 25.49 14.45 5.68
N GLU A 62 24.67 15.51 5.57
CA GLU A 62 25.06 16.85 5.13
C GLU A 62 25.65 17.70 6.26
#